data_AF-A0A7C4M8L7-F1
#
_entry.id   AF-A0A7C4M8L7-F1
#
_cell.length_a   1.000
_cell.length_b   1.000
_cell.length_c   1.000
_cell.angle_alpha   90.00
_cell.angle_beta   90.00
_cell.angle_gamma   90.00
#
_symmetry.space_group_name_H-M   'P 1'
#
loop_
_entity.id
_entity.type
_entity.pdbx_description
1 polymer ?
#
loop_
_entity_poly.entity_id
_entity_poly.type
_entity_poly.pdbx_seq_one_letter_code
_entity_poly.pdbx_strand_id
1 'polypeptide(L)'
;MSFEVQDLYDVIKIVTLLILSKTPRIEIGKLRGRIEELCEHRICVELGDLNRALSELANEGLITVKGEYIELTSVGLKVSGDWKSLLLKSEPILEVVAGLTDGSITGLMVILSSFFAGLSSKLTVFAALLTLASVAITNFSSFFLGGVTEDISEIISVKRLMDYSLSDNPDKGQRLKAIELLKQVFTLLNREIQKSNIMSAVVCAFTTLFAGFTPIAVYLMLPTPYNLLGSIVLIGSIVILLLARYRSKMTKIPLKITLLETLIIILIATFASILLGINL
;
A
#
# COMPACT_ATOMS: atom_id res chain seq x y z
N MET A 1 -1.82 0.03 -24.68
CA MET A 1 -0.62 0.87 -24.90
C MET A 1 0.57 0.03 -24.50
N SER A 2 1.38 -0.43 -25.46
CA SER A 2 2.69 -1.02 -25.15
C SER A 2 3.70 0.11 -25.11
N PHE A 3 3.87 0.73 -23.95
CA PHE A 3 5.08 1.52 -23.69
C PHE A 3 6.19 0.50 -23.43
N GLU A 4 6.80 0.00 -24.50
CA GLU A 4 8.07 -0.67 -24.38
C GLU A 4 9.11 0.40 -24.05
N VAL A 5 9.75 0.30 -22.89
CA VAL A 5 10.84 1.22 -22.52
C VAL A 5 12.05 0.83 -23.36
N GLN A 6 12.12 1.36 -24.57
CA GLN A 6 13.20 1.07 -25.52
C GLN A 6 14.27 2.16 -25.46
N ASP A 7 13.88 3.43 -25.22
CA ASP A 7 14.78 4.57 -25.32
C ASP A 7 14.71 5.57 -24.15
N LEU A 8 15.72 6.44 -24.06
CA LEU A 8 15.84 7.54 -23.08
C LEU A 8 14.58 8.43 -23.03
N TYR A 9 13.95 8.66 -24.19
CA TYR A 9 12.75 9.49 -24.32
C TYR A 9 11.55 8.92 -23.56
N ASP A 10 11.41 7.58 -23.51
CA ASP A 10 10.31 6.92 -22.79
C ASP A 10 10.40 7.15 -21.28
N VAL A 11 11.61 7.12 -20.75
CA VAL A 11 11.88 7.45 -19.35
C VAL A 11 11.56 8.92 -19.08
N ILE A 12 11.97 9.83 -19.96
CA ILE A 12 11.65 11.27 -19.84
C ILE A 12 10.14 11.52 -19.86
N LYS A 13 9.38 10.77 -20.68
CA LYS A 13 7.91 10.87 -20.72
C LYS A 13 7.27 10.51 -19.38
N ILE A 14 7.67 9.39 -18.77
CA ILE A 14 7.16 8.95 -17.47
C ILE A 14 7.47 9.97 -16.37
N VAL A 15 8.73 10.42 -16.30
CA VAL A 15 9.17 11.40 -15.30
C VAL A 15 8.41 12.72 -15.45
N THR A 16 8.20 13.17 -16.69
CA THR A 16 7.46 14.40 -16.99
C THR A 16 6.02 14.30 -16.50
N LEU A 17 5.32 13.18 -16.75
CA LEU A 17 3.96 12.96 -16.27
C LEU A 17 3.88 12.94 -14.73
N LEU A 18 4.85 12.33 -14.05
CA LEU A 18 4.91 12.30 -12.58
C LEU A 18 5.10 13.70 -11.98
N ILE A 19 6.02 14.51 -12.54
CA ILE A 19 6.28 15.90 -12.12
C ILE A 19 5.03 16.76 -12.35
N LEU A 20 4.40 16.62 -13.51
CA LEU A 20 3.20 17.39 -13.85
C LEU A 20 1.99 16.99 -12.99
N SER A 21 1.90 15.74 -12.51
CA SER A 21 0.81 15.36 -11.60
C SER A 21 0.82 16.14 -10.27
N LYS A 22 2.02 16.55 -9.80
CA LYS A 22 2.20 17.39 -8.61
C LYS A 22 2.07 18.88 -8.93
N THR A 23 2.41 19.28 -10.16
CA THR A 23 2.39 20.67 -10.62
C THR A 23 1.80 20.71 -12.03
N PRO A 24 0.48 20.92 -12.17
CA PRO A 24 -0.24 20.72 -13.44
C PRO A 24 0.15 21.69 -14.55
N ARG A 25 0.88 22.77 -14.22
CA ARG A 25 1.49 23.70 -15.17
C ARG A 25 2.94 23.94 -14.79
N ILE A 26 3.86 23.77 -15.73
CA ILE A 26 5.28 24.06 -15.55
C ILE A 26 5.88 24.64 -16.83
N GLU A 27 6.94 25.43 -16.65
CA GLU A 27 7.76 25.97 -17.73
C GLU A 27 8.79 24.92 -18.20
N ILE A 28 9.07 24.82 -19.51
CA ILE A 28 9.97 23.79 -20.07
C ILE A 28 11.37 23.85 -19.43
N GLY A 29 11.91 25.06 -19.23
CA GLY A 29 13.23 25.23 -18.59
C GLY A 29 13.25 24.75 -17.13
N LYS A 30 12.15 24.98 -16.38
CA LYS A 30 12.01 24.49 -15.00
C LYS A 30 11.75 22.99 -14.93
N LEU A 31 11.04 22.42 -15.91
CA LEU A 31 10.86 20.98 -16.02
C LEU A 31 12.21 20.30 -16.24
N ARG A 32 13.01 20.81 -17.18
CA ARG A 32 14.38 20.34 -17.41
C ARG A 32 15.22 20.41 -16.14
N GLY A 33 15.23 21.58 -15.48
CA GLY A 33 15.98 21.76 -14.23
C GLY A 33 15.54 20.79 -13.14
N ARG A 34 14.23 20.52 -13.00
CA ARG A 34 13.74 19.50 -12.06
C ARG A 34 14.16 18.09 -12.45
N ILE A 35 14.15 17.72 -13.73
CA ILE A 35 14.61 16.40 -14.18
C ILE A 35 16.11 16.24 -13.88
N GLU A 36 16.91 17.28 -14.14
CA GLU A 36 18.35 17.29 -13.85
C GLU A 36 18.63 17.31 -12.33
N GLU A 37 17.81 17.98 -11.52
CA GLU A 37 17.88 17.98 -10.05
C GLU A 37 17.52 16.61 -9.46
N LEU A 38 16.48 15.96 -10.00
CA LEU A 38 16.14 14.57 -9.67
C LEU A 38 17.28 13.61 -10.03
N CYS A 39 18.17 14.00 -10.95
CA CYS A 39 19.33 13.23 -11.37
C CYS A 39 20.64 13.61 -10.63
N GLU A 40 20.58 14.42 -9.55
CA GLU A 40 21.75 15.00 -8.87
C GLU A 40 22.73 15.69 -9.85
N HIS A 41 22.21 16.23 -10.96
CA HIS A 41 22.97 16.85 -12.06
C HIS A 41 24.00 15.92 -12.74
N ARG A 42 23.93 14.61 -12.49
CA ARG A 42 24.83 13.62 -13.11
C ARG A 42 24.48 13.36 -14.58
N ILE A 43 23.26 13.71 -14.97
CA ILE A 43 22.74 13.52 -16.32
C ILE A 43 22.30 14.87 -16.85
N CYS A 44 22.93 15.31 -17.94
CA CYS A 44 22.49 16.47 -18.70
C CYS A 44 21.49 15.98 -19.75
N VAL A 45 20.22 16.36 -19.57
CA VAL A 45 19.16 16.03 -20.54
C VAL A 45 19.22 17.06 -21.66
N GLU A 46 19.49 16.60 -22.88
CA GLU A 46 19.54 17.50 -24.03
C GLU A 46 18.15 18.06 -24.34
N LEU A 47 18.09 19.34 -24.69
CA LEU A 47 16.85 20.01 -25.06
C LEU A 47 16.15 19.34 -26.26
N GLY A 48 16.93 18.73 -27.17
CA GLY A 48 16.40 17.94 -28.28
C GLY A 48 15.60 16.72 -27.81
N ASP A 49 16.15 15.97 -26.84
CA ASP A 49 15.52 14.76 -26.31
C ASP A 49 14.27 15.09 -25.50
N LEU A 50 14.33 16.16 -24.69
CA LEU A 50 13.17 16.64 -23.94
C LEU A 50 12.06 17.11 -24.88
N ASN A 51 12.39 17.90 -25.92
CA ASN A 51 11.38 18.38 -26.87
C ASN A 51 10.74 17.26 -27.68
N ARG A 52 11.51 16.22 -28.02
CA ARG A 52 10.98 15.01 -28.67
C ARG A 52 10.02 14.24 -27.75
N ALA A 53 10.37 14.07 -26.48
CA ALA A 53 9.47 13.43 -25.51
C ALA A 53 8.18 14.24 -25.30
N LEU A 54 8.28 15.57 -25.24
CA LEU A 54 7.12 16.46 -25.10
C LEU A 54 6.23 16.48 -26.34
N SER A 55 6.81 16.43 -27.55
CA SER A 55 6.02 16.40 -28.78
C SER A 55 5.21 15.10 -28.90
N GLU A 56 5.77 13.97 -28.50
CA GLU A 56 5.04 12.70 -28.44
C GLU A 56 3.92 12.71 -27.41
N LEU A 57 4.15 13.20 -26.19
CA LEU A 57 3.09 13.35 -25.18
C LEU A 57 1.97 14.29 -25.64
N ALA A 58 2.32 15.32 -26.43
CA ALA A 58 1.34 16.22 -27.03
C ALA A 58 0.55 15.53 -28.15
N ASN A 59 1.22 14.72 -28.98
CA ASN A 59 0.58 13.92 -30.04
C ASN A 59 -0.35 12.85 -29.47
N GLU A 60 0.00 12.26 -28.33
CA GLU A 60 -0.85 11.33 -27.57
C GLU A 60 -2.01 12.04 -26.83
N GLY A 61 -2.05 13.38 -26.87
CA GLY A 61 -3.09 14.18 -26.23
C GLY A 61 -3.00 14.22 -24.70
N LEU A 62 -1.85 13.84 -24.12
CA LEU A 62 -1.64 13.80 -22.67
C LEU A 62 -1.24 15.18 -22.12
N ILE A 63 -0.56 16.00 -22.91
CA ILE A 63 -0.17 17.36 -22.54
C ILE A 63 -0.56 18.37 -23.62
N THR A 64 -0.66 19.63 -23.22
CA THR A 64 -0.77 20.78 -24.12
C THR A 64 0.44 21.66 -23.95
N VAL A 65 1.08 22.01 -25.05
CA VAL A 65 2.24 22.92 -25.08
C VAL A 65 1.74 24.29 -25.54
N LYS A 66 1.80 25.28 -24.64
CA LYS A 66 1.41 26.67 -24.87
C LYS A 66 2.65 27.56 -24.74
N GLY A 67 3.37 27.76 -25.84
CA GLY A 67 4.64 28.49 -25.83
C GLY A 67 5.68 27.76 -24.98
N GLU A 68 6.19 28.42 -23.93
CA GLU A 68 7.16 27.83 -22.99
C GLU A 68 6.52 27.04 -21.84
N TYR A 69 5.19 26.95 -21.80
CA TYR A 69 4.47 26.24 -20.74
C TYR A 69 3.89 24.92 -21.21
N ILE A 70 3.93 23.93 -20.33
CA ILE A 70 3.30 22.63 -20.50
C ILE A 70 2.19 22.49 -19.45
N GLU A 71 1.02 22.06 -19.89
CA GLU A 71 -0.13 21.75 -19.05
C GLU A 71 -0.66 20.33 -19.32
N LEU A 72 -1.02 19.59 -18.28
CA LEU A 72 -1.70 18.29 -18.44
C LEU A 72 -3.11 18.48 -19.01
N THR A 73 -3.49 17.61 -19.95
CA THR A 73 -4.89 17.49 -20.37
C THR A 73 -5.70 16.70 -19.34
N SER A 74 -7.02 16.64 -19.50
CA SER A 74 -7.88 15.76 -18.69
C SER A 74 -7.51 14.28 -18.81
N VAL A 75 -7.11 13.85 -20.01
CA VAL A 75 -6.63 12.48 -20.28
C VAL A 75 -5.26 12.26 -19.62
N GLY A 76 -4.34 13.22 -19.76
CA GLY A 76 -3.04 13.20 -19.11
C GLY A 76 -3.14 13.16 -17.59
N LEU A 77 -4.07 13.92 -16.99
CA LEU A 77 -4.35 13.89 -15.56
C LEU A 77 -4.77 12.49 -15.10
N LYS A 78 -5.68 11.85 -15.82
CA LYS A 78 -6.13 10.48 -15.51
C LYS A 78 -4.97 9.48 -15.62
N VAL A 79 -4.25 9.51 -16.73
CA VAL A 79 -3.08 8.62 -16.96
C VAL A 79 -1.99 8.86 -15.94
N SER A 80 -1.70 10.11 -15.60
CA SER A 80 -0.71 10.46 -14.55
C SER A 80 -1.17 10.00 -13.17
N GLY A 81 -2.49 10.03 -12.89
CA GLY A 81 -3.08 9.50 -11.67
C GLY A 81 -3.00 7.99 -11.58
N ASP A 82 -3.27 7.29 -12.69
CA ASP A 82 -3.13 5.83 -12.79
C ASP A 82 -1.67 5.42 -12.60
N TRP A 83 -0.71 6.11 -13.24
CA TRP A 83 0.72 5.90 -13.03
C TRP A 83 1.14 6.19 -11.60
N LYS A 84 0.66 7.30 -11.03
CA LYS A 84 0.92 7.61 -9.63
C LYS A 84 0.36 6.53 -8.73
N SER A 85 -0.82 5.97 -9.00
CA SER A 85 -1.41 4.91 -8.20
C SER A 85 -0.71 3.56 -8.39
N LEU A 86 -0.22 3.27 -9.59
CA LEU A 86 0.56 2.06 -9.89
C LEU A 86 1.94 2.12 -9.24
N LEU A 87 2.57 3.29 -9.26
CA LEU A 87 3.93 3.49 -8.78
C LEU A 87 4.01 3.92 -7.31
N LEU A 88 2.96 4.54 -6.78
CA LEU A 88 2.80 4.92 -5.39
C LEU A 88 1.48 4.31 -4.93
N LYS A 89 1.54 3.17 -4.21
CA LYS A 89 0.38 2.58 -3.51
C LYS A 89 -0.34 3.70 -2.75
N SER A 90 -1.50 4.12 -3.24
CA SER A 90 -2.08 5.41 -2.87
C SER A 90 -3.20 5.33 -1.84
N GLU A 91 -3.68 4.15 -1.47
CA GLU A 91 -4.75 4.03 -0.48
C GLU A 91 -4.56 2.81 0.46
N PRO A 92 -4.45 3.03 1.79
CA PRO A 92 -4.18 1.97 2.75
C PRO A 92 -5.46 1.16 3.11
N ILE A 93 -6.31 0.86 2.13
CA ILE A 93 -7.60 0.23 2.38
C ILE A 93 -7.42 -1.23 2.83
N LEU A 94 -6.46 -1.94 2.21
CA LEU A 94 -6.16 -3.32 2.55
C LEU A 94 -5.58 -3.44 3.96
N GLU A 95 -4.76 -2.47 4.35
CA GLU A 95 -4.12 -2.34 5.65
C GLU A 95 -5.14 -2.09 6.75
N VAL A 96 -6.11 -1.20 6.52
CA VAL A 96 -7.21 -0.97 7.45
C VAL A 96 -8.03 -2.24 7.64
N VAL A 97 -8.34 -2.95 6.56
CA VAL A 97 -9.13 -4.19 6.64
C VAL A 97 -8.36 -5.30 7.34
N ALA A 98 -7.07 -5.46 7.05
CA ALA A 98 -6.21 -6.43 7.71
C ALA A 98 -6.12 -6.14 9.22
N GLY A 99 -5.81 -4.89 9.60
CA GLY A 99 -5.73 -4.51 11.01
C GLY A 99 -7.06 -4.68 11.74
N LEU A 100 -8.17 -4.27 11.12
CA LEU A 100 -9.51 -4.48 11.68
C LEU A 100 -9.80 -5.96 11.93
N THR A 101 -9.41 -6.84 10.99
CA THR A 101 -9.58 -8.29 11.08
C THR A 101 -8.80 -8.86 12.26
N ASP A 102 -7.48 -8.66 12.24
CA ASP A 102 -6.57 -9.31 13.18
C ASP A 102 -6.80 -8.79 14.59
N GLY A 103 -7.06 -7.48 14.72
CA GLY A 103 -7.45 -6.86 15.98
C GLY A 103 -8.74 -7.46 16.54
N SER A 104 -9.80 -7.53 15.73
CA SER A 104 -11.11 -8.05 16.17
C SER A 104 -11.05 -9.52 16.59
N ILE A 105 -10.37 -10.37 15.82
CA ILE A 105 -10.20 -11.80 16.13
C ILE A 105 -9.36 -11.96 17.41
N THR A 106 -8.27 -11.21 17.54
CA THR A 106 -7.43 -11.23 18.75
C THR A 106 -8.22 -10.80 19.98
N GLY A 107 -9.03 -9.74 19.85
CA GLY A 107 -9.93 -9.27 20.91
C GLY A 107 -10.91 -10.35 21.35
N LEU A 108 -11.49 -11.10 20.40
CA LEU A 108 -12.37 -12.25 20.69
C LEU A 108 -11.64 -13.31 21.49
N MET A 109 -10.43 -13.69 21.06
CA MET A 109 -9.66 -14.74 21.72
C MET A 109 -9.32 -14.35 23.16
N VAL A 110 -8.93 -13.09 23.42
CA VAL A 110 -8.65 -12.61 24.78
C VAL A 110 -9.90 -12.66 25.66
N ILE A 111 -11.06 -12.24 25.14
CA ILE A 111 -12.32 -12.25 25.90
C ILE A 111 -12.73 -13.68 26.24
N LEU A 112 -12.72 -14.58 25.26
CA LEU A 112 -13.08 -15.98 25.47
C LEU A 112 -12.13 -16.66 26.46
N SER A 113 -10.82 -16.54 26.23
CA SER A 113 -9.82 -17.11 27.15
C SER A 113 -9.97 -16.56 28.57
N SER A 114 -10.19 -15.25 28.71
CA SER A 114 -10.41 -14.62 30.02
C SER A 114 -11.69 -15.09 30.71
N PHE A 115 -12.76 -15.30 29.94
CA PHE A 115 -14.05 -15.75 30.48
C PHE A 115 -13.95 -17.19 30.96
N PHE A 116 -13.41 -18.09 30.14
CA PHE A 116 -13.28 -19.51 30.49
C PHE A 116 -12.27 -19.76 31.61
N ALA A 117 -11.16 -19.02 31.66
CA ALA A 117 -10.16 -19.13 32.72
C ALA A 117 -10.54 -18.34 34.00
N GLY A 118 -11.69 -17.66 34.03
CA GLY A 118 -12.14 -16.91 35.21
C GLY A 118 -11.19 -15.78 35.65
N LEU A 119 -10.49 -15.14 34.70
CA LEU A 119 -9.49 -14.12 35.03
C LEU A 119 -10.13 -12.87 35.65
N SER A 120 -9.43 -12.28 36.62
CA SER A 120 -9.79 -10.95 37.15
C SER A 120 -9.60 -9.86 36.09
N SER A 121 -10.38 -8.78 36.18
CA SER A 121 -10.33 -7.67 35.21
C SER A 121 -8.92 -7.09 35.02
N LYS A 122 -8.10 -7.04 36.07
CA LYS A 122 -6.70 -6.55 35.98
C LYS A 122 -5.84 -7.48 35.11
N LEU A 123 -6.00 -8.80 35.28
CA LEU A 123 -5.28 -9.80 34.48
C LEU A 123 -5.79 -9.81 33.04
N THR A 124 -7.10 -9.64 32.83
CA THR A 124 -7.68 -9.50 31.49
C THR A 124 -7.10 -8.30 30.74
N VAL A 125 -7.03 -7.13 31.39
CA VAL A 125 -6.45 -5.92 30.78
C VAL A 125 -4.96 -6.13 30.48
N PHE A 126 -4.22 -6.74 31.40
CA PHE A 126 -2.80 -7.03 31.18
C PHE A 126 -2.59 -7.96 29.98
N ALA A 127 -3.31 -9.08 29.92
CA ALA A 127 -3.26 -10.03 28.81
C ALA A 127 -3.68 -9.36 27.49
N ALA A 128 -4.78 -8.60 27.51
CA ALA A 128 -5.26 -7.84 26.36
C ALA A 128 -4.20 -6.91 25.78
N LEU A 129 -3.58 -6.08 26.62
CA LEU A 129 -2.56 -5.12 26.18
C LEU A 129 -1.33 -5.84 25.63
N LEU A 130 -0.87 -6.90 26.30
CA LEU A 130 0.30 -7.66 25.85
C LEU A 130 0.04 -8.34 24.50
N THR A 131 -1.09 -9.01 24.35
CA THR A 131 -1.44 -9.72 23.11
C THR A 131 -1.69 -8.74 21.98
N LEU A 132 -2.46 -7.66 22.19
CA LEU A 132 -2.74 -6.67 21.16
C LEU A 132 -1.48 -5.91 20.74
N ALA A 133 -0.59 -5.57 21.68
CA ALA A 133 0.70 -4.98 21.34
C ALA A 133 1.55 -5.93 20.49
N SER A 134 1.61 -7.21 20.86
CA SER A 134 2.34 -8.21 20.07
C SER A 134 1.78 -8.33 18.65
N VAL A 135 0.46 -8.44 18.49
CA VAL A 135 -0.17 -8.58 17.16
C VAL A 135 0.00 -7.30 16.35
N ALA A 136 -0.14 -6.12 16.97
CA ALA A 136 0.09 -4.84 16.29
C ALA A 136 1.54 -4.68 15.82
N ILE A 137 2.53 -5.11 16.60
CA ILE A 137 3.95 -5.10 16.21
C ILE A 137 4.20 -6.08 15.06
N THR A 138 3.61 -7.29 15.12
CA THR A 138 3.73 -8.27 14.02
C THR A 138 3.11 -7.72 12.74
N ASN A 139 1.91 -7.14 12.82
CA ASN A 139 1.25 -6.52 11.66
C ASN A 139 2.03 -5.34 11.09
N PHE A 140 2.55 -4.45 11.96
CA PHE A 140 3.45 -3.39 11.54
C PHE A 140 4.64 -3.95 10.76
N SER A 141 5.31 -4.95 11.33
CA SER A 141 6.49 -5.57 10.72
C SER A 141 6.13 -6.22 9.38
N SER A 142 5.03 -6.96 9.30
CA SER A 142 4.58 -7.63 8.07
C SER A 142 4.31 -6.64 6.94
N PHE A 143 3.62 -5.53 7.20
CA PHE A 143 3.35 -4.53 6.16
C PHE A 143 4.58 -3.70 5.81
N PHE A 144 5.44 -3.38 6.79
CA PHE A 144 6.67 -2.64 6.54
C PHE A 144 7.71 -3.49 5.80
N LEU A 145 8.13 -4.64 6.35
CA LEU A 145 9.09 -5.53 5.71
C LEU A 145 8.52 -6.12 4.42
N GLY A 146 7.25 -6.53 4.42
CA GLY A 146 6.59 -7.08 3.23
C GLY A 146 6.61 -6.08 2.08
N GLY A 147 6.21 -4.82 2.33
CA GLY A 147 6.28 -3.75 1.34
C GLY A 147 7.71 -3.51 0.85
N VAL A 148 8.68 -3.40 1.77
CA VAL A 148 10.10 -3.21 1.40
C VAL A 148 10.62 -4.37 0.55
N THR A 149 10.26 -5.61 0.85
CA THR A 149 10.69 -6.77 0.05
C THR A 149 10.05 -6.80 -1.34
N GLU A 150 8.79 -6.42 -1.45
CA GLU A 150 8.07 -6.30 -2.72
C GLU A 150 8.75 -5.26 -3.62
N ASP A 151 9.00 -4.06 -3.07
CA ASP A 151 9.64 -2.96 -3.80
C ASP A 151 11.05 -3.33 -4.29
N ILE A 152 11.85 -4.00 -3.45
CA ILE A 152 13.20 -4.45 -3.84
C ILE A 152 13.10 -5.47 -4.99
N SER A 153 12.14 -6.38 -4.93
CA SER A 153 11.93 -7.38 -5.99
C SER A 153 11.47 -6.74 -7.30
N GLU A 154 10.59 -5.74 -7.25
CA GLU A 154 10.15 -4.97 -8.42
C GLU A 154 11.31 -4.19 -9.05
N ILE A 155 12.11 -3.47 -8.25
CA ILE A 155 13.29 -2.74 -8.74
C ILE A 155 14.29 -3.70 -9.42
N ILE A 156 14.53 -4.87 -8.83
CA ILE A 156 15.43 -5.88 -9.43
C ILE A 156 14.85 -6.40 -10.75
N SER A 157 13.54 -6.63 -10.80
CA SER A 157 12.85 -7.14 -11.99
C SER A 157 12.86 -6.13 -13.12
N VAL A 158 12.55 -4.86 -12.81
CA VAL A 158 12.62 -3.76 -13.79
C VAL A 158 14.05 -3.57 -14.27
N LYS A 159 15.05 -3.61 -13.38
CA LYS A 159 16.47 -3.56 -13.79
C LYS A 159 16.83 -4.66 -14.77
N ARG A 160 16.37 -5.90 -14.56
CA ARG A 160 16.61 -7.02 -15.49
C ARG A 160 15.93 -6.80 -16.85
N LEU A 161 14.68 -6.34 -16.84
CA LEU A 161 13.94 -6.03 -18.08
C LEU A 161 14.64 -4.91 -18.85
N MET A 162 15.13 -3.88 -18.17
CA MET A 162 15.91 -2.80 -18.78
C MET A 162 17.23 -3.29 -19.35
N ASP A 163 17.98 -4.09 -18.59
CA ASP A 163 19.26 -4.64 -19.06
C ASP A 163 19.07 -5.49 -20.33
N TYR A 164 17.91 -6.15 -20.45
CA TYR A 164 17.49 -6.89 -21.63
C TYR A 164 17.02 -5.97 -22.78
N SER A 165 16.05 -5.07 -22.56
CA SER A 165 15.53 -4.16 -23.60
C SER A 165 16.59 -3.22 -24.16
N LEU A 166 17.47 -2.69 -23.31
CA LEU A 166 18.56 -1.80 -23.75
C LEU A 166 19.75 -2.57 -24.33
N SER A 167 19.76 -3.90 -24.27
CA SER A 167 20.79 -4.68 -24.96
C SER A 167 20.69 -4.57 -26.49
N ASP A 168 19.52 -4.17 -26.99
CA ASP A 168 19.21 -4.00 -28.42
C ASP A 168 19.53 -2.60 -28.96
N ASN A 169 19.83 -1.61 -28.09
CA ASN A 169 20.16 -0.26 -28.52
C ASN A 169 21.64 -0.16 -28.97
N PRO A 170 21.94 0.24 -30.22
CA PRO A 170 23.30 0.30 -30.75
C PRO A 170 24.18 1.40 -30.13
N ASP A 171 23.59 2.44 -29.52
CA ASP A 171 24.35 3.55 -28.90
C ASP A 171 24.59 3.32 -27.39
N LYS A 172 25.82 2.93 -27.06
CA LYS A 172 26.27 2.69 -25.67
C LYS A 172 26.16 3.95 -24.78
N GLY A 173 26.28 5.14 -25.34
CA GLY A 173 26.24 6.40 -24.59
C GLY A 173 24.83 6.75 -24.12
N GLN A 174 23.84 6.70 -25.04
CA GLN A 174 22.43 6.92 -24.70
C GLN A 174 21.89 5.84 -23.76
N ARG A 175 22.31 4.59 -23.96
CA ARG A 175 22.00 3.47 -23.06
C ARG A 175 22.44 3.74 -21.61
N LEU A 176 23.68 4.16 -21.41
CA LEU A 176 24.20 4.45 -20.06
C LEU A 176 23.45 5.60 -19.40
N LYS A 177 23.14 6.66 -20.15
CA LYS A 177 22.33 7.78 -19.65
C LYS A 177 20.92 7.30 -19.25
N ALA A 178 20.26 6.47 -20.06
CA ALA A 178 18.91 5.96 -19.77
C ALA A 178 18.86 5.07 -18.52
N ILE A 179 19.84 4.17 -18.36
CA ILE A 179 19.95 3.31 -17.17
C ILE A 179 20.12 4.17 -15.91
N GLU A 180 20.97 5.19 -15.96
CA GLU A 180 21.24 6.05 -14.81
C GLU A 180 20.02 6.92 -14.45
N LEU A 181 19.33 7.48 -15.45
CA LEU A 181 18.14 8.31 -15.24
C LEU A 181 17.03 7.49 -14.58
N LEU A 182 16.82 6.29 -15.09
CA LEU A 182 15.81 5.38 -14.57
C LEU A 182 16.16 4.89 -13.17
N LYS A 183 17.43 4.55 -12.87
CA LYS A 183 17.87 4.22 -11.51
C LYS A 183 17.57 5.34 -10.52
N GLN A 184 17.83 6.59 -10.89
CA GLN A 184 17.58 7.72 -10.00
C GLN A 184 16.10 7.97 -9.78
N VAL A 185 15.30 7.85 -10.84
CA VAL A 185 13.83 7.87 -10.75
C VAL A 185 13.33 6.77 -9.82
N PHE A 186 13.80 5.53 -9.97
CA PHE A 186 13.48 4.44 -9.06
C PHE A 186 13.93 4.69 -7.63
N THR A 187 15.08 5.34 -7.41
CA THR A 187 15.58 5.65 -6.07
C THR A 187 14.68 6.69 -5.38
N LEU A 188 14.26 7.70 -6.13
CA LEU A 188 13.33 8.73 -5.65
C LEU A 188 11.93 8.18 -5.40
N LEU A 189 11.43 7.36 -6.31
CA LEU A 189 10.19 6.62 -6.12
C LEU A 189 10.29 5.70 -4.91
N ASN A 190 11.36 4.91 -4.76
CA ASN A 190 11.58 4.04 -3.62
C ASN A 190 11.55 4.82 -2.29
N ARG A 191 12.08 6.03 -2.24
CA ARG A 191 11.98 6.88 -1.04
C ARG A 191 10.54 7.31 -0.73
N GLU A 192 9.73 7.58 -1.76
CA GLU A 192 8.32 7.93 -1.61
C GLU A 192 7.45 6.69 -1.29
N ILE A 193 7.77 5.54 -1.88
CA ILE A 193 7.16 4.23 -1.58
C ILE A 193 7.49 3.79 -0.15
N GLN A 194 8.74 3.90 0.31
CA GLN A 194 9.10 3.60 1.69
C GLN A 194 8.30 4.42 2.70
N LYS A 195 8.07 5.71 2.42
CA LYS A 195 7.17 6.52 3.26
C LYS A 195 5.74 5.97 3.25
N SER A 196 5.25 5.55 2.08
CA SER A 196 3.94 4.90 1.96
C SER A 196 3.87 3.59 2.76
N ASN A 197 4.88 2.72 2.65
CA ASN A 197 4.95 1.46 3.41
C ASN A 197 4.96 1.67 4.92
N ILE A 198 5.69 2.69 5.41
CA ILE A 198 5.64 3.07 6.83
C ILE A 198 4.24 3.52 7.21
N MET A 199 3.60 4.37 6.41
CA MET A 199 2.23 4.83 6.67
C MET A 199 1.23 3.66 6.68
N SER A 200 1.32 2.75 5.71
CA SER A 200 0.55 1.51 5.64
C SER A 200 0.73 0.65 6.90
N ALA A 201 1.98 0.44 7.32
CA ALA A 201 2.30 -0.32 8.53
C ALA A 201 1.74 0.35 9.80
N VAL A 202 1.88 1.67 9.93
CA VAL A 202 1.32 2.45 11.04
C VAL A 202 -0.20 2.34 11.07
N VAL A 203 -0.87 2.56 9.94
CA VAL A 203 -2.34 2.48 9.83
C VAL A 203 -2.83 1.08 10.20
N CYS A 204 -2.19 0.02 9.71
CA CYS A 204 -2.52 -1.35 10.08
C CYS A 204 -2.34 -1.60 11.59
N ALA A 205 -1.23 -1.17 12.18
CA ALA A 205 -0.96 -1.36 13.61
C ALA A 205 -1.98 -0.64 14.50
N PHE A 206 -2.29 0.62 14.18
CA PHE A 206 -3.30 1.38 14.93
C PHE A 206 -4.69 0.78 14.79
N THR A 207 -5.11 0.42 13.57
CA THR A 207 -6.41 -0.21 13.34
C THR A 207 -6.51 -1.55 14.07
N THR A 208 -5.43 -2.34 14.11
CA THR A 208 -5.33 -3.57 14.93
C THR A 208 -5.59 -3.30 16.41
N LEU A 209 -4.91 -2.32 16.99
CA LEU A 209 -5.07 -1.96 18.41
C LEU A 209 -6.50 -1.52 18.71
N PHE A 210 -7.06 -0.60 17.92
CA PHE A 210 -8.41 -0.09 18.16
C PHE A 210 -9.48 -1.16 17.97
N ALA A 211 -9.38 -1.95 16.90
CA ALA A 211 -10.32 -3.01 16.60
C ALA A 211 -10.35 -4.09 17.69
N GLY A 212 -9.19 -4.44 18.24
CA GLY A 212 -9.11 -5.41 19.32
C GLY A 212 -9.46 -4.86 20.69
N PHE A 213 -9.11 -3.60 20.99
CA PHE A 213 -9.43 -2.99 22.28
C PHE A 213 -10.94 -2.73 22.44
N THR A 214 -11.63 -2.34 21.37
CA THR A 214 -13.06 -2.00 21.40
C THR A 214 -13.94 -3.11 22.03
N PRO A 215 -13.89 -4.37 21.59
CA PRO A 215 -14.69 -5.42 22.22
C PRO A 215 -14.22 -5.77 23.64
N ILE A 216 -12.93 -5.64 23.95
CA ILE A 216 -12.41 -5.90 25.30
C ILE A 216 -12.94 -4.84 26.28
N ALA A 217 -12.98 -3.57 25.85
CA ALA A 217 -13.60 -2.50 26.63
C ALA A 217 -15.08 -2.79 26.88
N VAL A 218 -15.82 -3.23 25.86
CA VAL A 218 -17.23 -3.65 26.00
C VAL A 218 -17.38 -4.79 27.00
N TYR A 219 -16.50 -5.79 26.96
CA TYR A 219 -16.50 -6.92 27.91
C TYR A 219 -16.25 -6.48 29.36
N LEU A 220 -15.39 -5.48 29.57
CA LEU A 220 -15.07 -5.00 30.92
C LEU A 220 -16.09 -4.01 31.48
N MET A 221 -16.79 -3.26 30.62
CA MET A 221 -17.73 -2.21 31.04
C MET A 221 -19.17 -2.70 31.24
N LEU A 222 -19.58 -3.74 30.53
CA LEU A 222 -20.93 -4.29 30.66
C LEU A 222 -21.04 -5.23 31.87
N PRO A 223 -22.21 -5.30 32.54
CA PRO A 223 -22.46 -6.29 33.58
C PRO A 223 -22.63 -7.69 32.99
N THR A 224 -22.31 -8.73 33.76
CA THR A 224 -22.63 -10.12 33.42
C THR A 224 -24.15 -10.31 33.40
N PRO A 225 -24.74 -11.05 32.43
CA PRO A 225 -24.12 -11.79 31.32
C PRO A 225 -24.00 -11.00 30.00
N TYR A 226 -24.39 -9.73 29.98
CA TYR A 226 -24.44 -8.91 28.77
C TYR A 226 -23.06 -8.58 28.19
N ASN A 227 -22.01 -8.63 29.03
CA ASN A 227 -20.63 -8.39 28.63
C ASN A 227 -20.13 -9.31 27.51
N LEU A 228 -20.31 -10.62 27.68
CA LEU A 228 -19.83 -11.61 26.71
C LEU A 228 -20.64 -11.53 25.41
N LEU A 229 -21.97 -11.52 25.53
CA LEU A 229 -22.89 -11.43 24.40
C LEU A 229 -22.68 -10.15 23.59
N GLY A 230 -22.60 -8.99 24.25
CA GLY A 230 -22.40 -7.70 23.60
C GLY A 230 -21.06 -7.65 22.83
N SER A 231 -20.01 -8.20 23.42
CA SER A 231 -18.68 -8.24 22.78
C SER A 231 -18.65 -9.17 21.57
N ILE A 232 -19.25 -10.37 21.66
CA ILE A 232 -19.33 -11.31 20.55
C ILE A 232 -20.16 -10.74 19.40
N VAL A 233 -21.29 -10.10 19.70
CA VAL A 233 -22.14 -9.46 18.68
C VAL A 233 -21.39 -8.31 18.00
N LEU A 234 -20.64 -7.50 18.76
CA LEU A 234 -19.85 -6.42 18.19
C LEU A 234 -18.76 -6.94 17.26
N ILE A 235 -17.98 -7.94 17.69
CA ILE A 235 -16.95 -8.58 16.85
C ILE A 235 -17.57 -9.23 15.62
N GLY A 236 -18.65 -9.99 15.82
CA GLY A 236 -19.41 -10.61 14.74
C GLY A 236 -19.87 -9.57 13.72
N SER A 237 -20.39 -8.43 14.16
CA SER A 237 -20.81 -7.35 13.27
C SER A 237 -19.63 -6.77 12.47
N ILE A 238 -18.49 -6.48 13.13
CA ILE A 238 -17.29 -5.93 12.48
C ILE A 238 -16.73 -6.92 11.44
N VAL A 239 -16.53 -8.18 11.85
CA VAL A 239 -15.94 -9.23 11.02
C VAL A 239 -16.88 -9.64 9.87
N ILE A 240 -18.18 -9.78 10.12
CA ILE A 240 -19.15 -10.21 9.09
C ILE A 240 -19.47 -9.07 8.11
N LEU A 241 -19.74 -7.85 8.59
CA LEU A 241 -20.17 -6.75 7.71
C LEU A 241 -19.02 -6.11 6.94
N LEU A 242 -17.86 -5.92 7.57
CA LEU A 242 -16.77 -5.17 6.92
C LEU A 242 -15.87 -6.12 6.14
N LEU A 243 -15.46 -7.23 6.73
CA LEU A 243 -14.45 -8.12 6.16
C LEU A 243 -15.00 -8.96 5.00
N ALA A 244 -16.13 -9.64 5.20
CA ALA A 244 -16.70 -10.50 4.16
C ALA A 244 -17.20 -9.69 2.96
N ARG A 245 -17.78 -8.51 3.23
CA ARG A 245 -18.25 -7.57 2.19
C ARG A 245 -17.09 -6.95 1.43
N TYR A 246 -16.02 -6.58 2.13
CA TYR A 246 -14.81 -6.06 1.50
C TYR A 246 -14.11 -7.12 0.65
N ARG A 247 -13.85 -8.32 1.19
CA ARG A 247 -13.24 -9.42 0.43
C ARG A 247 -14.07 -9.75 -0.80
N SER A 248 -15.40 -9.87 -0.66
CA SER A 248 -16.29 -10.14 -1.80
C SER A 248 -16.20 -9.06 -2.90
N LYS A 249 -16.09 -7.78 -2.52
CA LYS A 249 -15.95 -6.67 -3.47
C LYS A 249 -14.60 -6.66 -4.17
N MET A 250 -13.50 -6.95 -3.45
CA MET A 250 -12.15 -6.90 -4.00
C MET A 250 -11.79 -8.15 -4.82
N THR A 251 -12.14 -9.34 -4.37
CA THR A 251 -11.82 -10.60 -5.07
C THR A 251 -12.85 -10.98 -6.13
N LYS A 252 -13.96 -10.24 -6.23
CA LYS A 252 -15.13 -10.56 -7.06
C LYS A 252 -15.71 -11.97 -6.77
N ILE A 253 -15.43 -12.51 -5.59
CA ILE A 253 -15.95 -13.81 -5.13
C ILE A 253 -17.33 -13.58 -4.47
N PRO A 254 -18.30 -14.50 -4.64
CA PRO A 254 -19.59 -14.42 -3.96
C PRO A 254 -19.46 -14.31 -2.44
N LEU A 255 -20.19 -13.35 -1.84
CA LEU A 255 -20.19 -13.08 -0.40
C LEU A 255 -20.46 -14.32 0.47
N LYS A 256 -21.26 -15.27 -0.02
CA LYS A 256 -21.57 -16.51 0.70
C LYS A 256 -20.33 -17.37 0.96
N ILE A 257 -19.39 -17.40 0.03
CA ILE A 257 -18.16 -18.19 0.14
C ILE A 257 -17.20 -17.52 1.11
N THR A 258 -17.00 -16.20 0.96
CA THR A 258 -16.13 -15.45 1.87
C THR A 258 -16.64 -15.46 3.31
N LEU A 259 -17.95 -15.40 3.53
CA LEU A 259 -18.57 -15.58 4.85
C LEU A 259 -18.30 -16.95 5.45
N LEU A 260 -18.44 -18.01 4.66
CA LEU A 260 -18.20 -19.39 5.12
C LEU A 260 -16.74 -19.57 5.55
N GLU A 261 -15.78 -19.11 4.74
CA GLU A 261 -14.36 -19.14 5.08
C GLU A 261 -14.07 -18.39 6.38
N THR A 262 -14.58 -17.17 6.52
CA THR A 262 -14.39 -16.36 7.73
C THR A 262 -15.00 -17.04 8.96
N LEU A 263 -16.16 -17.68 8.83
CA LEU A 263 -16.81 -18.40 9.92
C LEU A 263 -16.01 -19.64 10.35
N ILE A 264 -15.43 -20.38 9.40
CA ILE A 264 -14.55 -21.53 9.69
C ILE A 264 -13.32 -21.07 10.48
N ILE A 265 -12.66 -19.98 10.06
CA ILE A 265 -11.49 -19.44 10.76
C ILE A 265 -11.84 -19.08 12.21
N ILE A 266 -12.96 -18.37 12.42
CA ILE A 266 -13.44 -17.99 13.75
C ILE A 266 -13.73 -19.24 14.60
N LEU A 267 -14.35 -20.27 14.01
CA LEU A 267 -14.72 -21.49 14.72
C LEU A 267 -13.47 -22.25 15.19
N ILE A 268 -12.46 -22.39 14.32
CA ILE A 268 -11.18 -23.02 14.66
C ILE A 268 -10.48 -22.23 15.78
N ALA A 269 -10.38 -20.91 15.64
CA ALA A 269 -9.75 -20.05 16.63
C ALA A 269 -10.48 -20.13 17.99
N THR A 270 -11.80 -20.08 17.97
CA THR A 270 -12.66 -20.21 19.16
C THR A 270 -12.42 -21.55 19.87
N PHE A 271 -12.38 -22.65 19.11
CA PHE A 271 -12.16 -23.98 19.67
C PHE A 271 -10.76 -24.09 20.32
N ALA A 272 -9.73 -23.55 19.68
CA ALA A 272 -8.38 -23.51 20.23
C ALA A 272 -8.31 -22.66 21.51
N SER A 273 -8.93 -21.48 21.53
CA SER A 273 -9.01 -20.62 22.73
C SER A 273 -9.70 -21.31 23.90
N ILE A 274 -10.83 -21.97 23.65
CA ILE A 274 -11.57 -22.71 24.68
C ILE A 274 -10.71 -23.83 25.25
N LEU A 275 -10.05 -24.61 24.37
CA LEU A 275 -9.23 -25.75 24.79
C LEU A 275 -8.01 -25.32 25.60
N LEU A 276 -7.43 -24.16 25.30
CA LEU A 276 -6.35 -23.56 26.10
C LEU A 276 -6.87 -23.03 27.44
N GLY A 277 -8.03 -22.36 27.45
CA GLY A 277 -8.60 -21.75 28.66
C GLY A 277 -9.16 -22.75 29.67
N ILE A 278 -9.59 -23.94 29.25
CA ILE A 278 -10.12 -24.99 30.14
C ILE A 278 -8.98 -25.83 30.78
N ASN A 279 -7.84 -25.96 30.11
CA ASN A 279 -6.71 -26.77 30.59
C ASN A 279 -5.68 -25.98 31.43
N LEU A 280 -6.02 -24.75 31.82
CA LEU A 280 -5.23 -23.83 32.65
C LEU A 280 -5.99 -23.52 33.94
#